data_AF-A0A2V7UP64-F1
#
_entry.id   AF-A0A2V7UP64-F1
#
_cell.length_a   1.000
_cell.length_b   1.000
_cell.length_c   1.000
_cell.angle_alpha   90.00
_cell.angle_beta   90.00
_cell.angle_gamma   90.00
#
_symmetry.space_group_name_H-M   'P 1'
#
loop_
_entity.id
_entity.type
_entity.pdbx_description
1 polymer ?
#
loop_
_entity_poly.entity_id
_entity_poly.type
_entity_poly.pdbx_seq_one_letter_code
_entity_poly.pdbx_strand_id
1 'polypeptide(L)'
;MRRGTSSACRAGGASCVTTSWPGSTRTSCCARASSPGRCNERPPRGLPCTRGGIHSRPAGLVDAPERGRLWLPPRSSRDRDRGGEPVTRAEIIAVGSELLVPGRTESNALYITARLREVGVAVGTRVTVADDLELLASAFRAALARAEVVIATGGLGPTEDDLTREAAAAALGRGLRRDTSLLEGLRARFARYRRVMAPVNEKQADVIEGAVVLPNARGTAAGQYLERDGRLLFLLPGPPVEMQPMFDGQVLPLVAARAAGAVLRTRVLKIASMSESDVEQAVAPLYKTFTNPWTTILSNPGQVELHLTAEAASVEEAEARLEELARGMRDRLTGRIYSEDGRDLPVVVAMLLRERKLGLALAESCTGGLLAARLTEVPGASDFLERGYVSYSNRSKIDLLGVDPALIERVGAVSEEVARAMADGARRAARVDVALAITGVAGPSGGTPDKPVGLVFLAMTGALGERVRRAHFPGDRERIRHQACQAALEMLRRAALGLSAP
;
A
#
# COMPACT_ATOMS: atom_id res chain seq x y z
N MET A 1 -55.55 -40.09 -35.12
CA MET A 1 -55.90 -38.76 -34.58
C MET A 1 -55.62 -38.80 -33.10
N ARG A 2 -54.70 -38.00 -32.56
CA ARG A 2 -53.69 -37.14 -33.21
C ARG A 2 -52.65 -36.85 -32.09
N ARG A 3 -51.64 -37.72 -31.95
CA ARG A 3 -50.24 -37.63 -32.46
C ARG A 3 -49.38 -36.69 -31.58
N GLY A 4 -48.18 -37.04 -31.13
CA GLY A 4 -47.29 -38.19 -31.35
C GLY A 4 -46.13 -38.09 -30.34
N THR A 5 -45.61 -39.18 -29.78
CA THR A 5 -44.46 -39.96 -30.27
C THR A 5 -43.28 -39.13 -30.79
N SER A 6 -42.14 -39.22 -30.10
CA SER A 6 -40.80 -39.56 -30.65
C SER A 6 -39.76 -39.31 -29.54
N SER A 7 -39.13 -40.33 -28.95
CA SER A 7 -37.98 -41.10 -29.46
C SER A 7 -36.77 -40.25 -29.82
N ALA A 8 -35.63 -40.65 -29.24
CA ALA A 8 -34.33 -40.01 -29.25
C ALA A 8 -33.73 -39.74 -30.64
N CYS A 9 -32.93 -38.68 -30.74
CA CYS A 9 -31.73 -38.68 -31.58
C CYS A 9 -30.68 -37.68 -31.06
N ARG A 10 -29.42 -38.04 -31.31
CA ARG A 10 -28.20 -37.58 -30.64
C ARG A 10 -27.69 -36.20 -31.09
N ALA A 11 -26.76 -35.73 -30.26
CA ALA A 11 -25.54 -35.00 -30.59
C ALA A 11 -25.57 -33.46 -30.50
N GLY A 12 -24.84 -32.97 -29.49
CA GLY A 12 -24.03 -31.77 -29.60
C GLY A 12 -24.64 -30.47 -29.06
N GLY A 13 -24.00 -29.93 -28.01
CA GLY A 13 -23.93 -28.48 -27.83
C GLY A 13 -24.72 -27.90 -26.66
N ALA A 14 -24.01 -27.70 -25.54
CA ALA A 14 -24.16 -26.62 -24.56
C ALA A 14 -25.58 -26.21 -24.10
N SER A 15 -25.89 -26.54 -22.86
CA SER A 15 -26.95 -25.93 -22.06
C SER A 15 -26.62 -24.47 -21.70
N CYS A 16 -27.50 -23.53 -22.02
CA CYS A 16 -27.50 -22.18 -21.44
C CYS A 16 -28.75 -22.00 -20.57
N VAL A 17 -28.54 -21.69 -19.30
CA VAL A 17 -29.57 -21.29 -18.34
C VAL A 17 -29.81 -19.79 -18.52
N THR A 18 -31.04 -19.39 -18.82
CA THR A 18 -31.48 -18.00 -18.87
C THR A 18 -32.23 -17.64 -17.58
N THR A 19 -31.65 -16.73 -16.79
CA THR A 19 -32.35 -15.99 -15.73
C THR A 19 -32.69 -14.59 -16.24
N SER A 20 -33.97 -14.24 -16.20
CA SER A 20 -34.51 -12.98 -16.71
C SER A 20 -34.52 -11.88 -15.64
N TRP A 21 -33.99 -10.69 -15.96
CA TRP A 21 -34.30 -9.41 -15.32
C TRP A 21 -34.60 -8.35 -16.41
N PRO A 22 -35.51 -7.39 -16.16
CA PRO A 22 -36.05 -6.53 -17.21
C PRO A 22 -35.11 -5.36 -17.52
N GLY A 23 -34.86 -5.08 -18.81
CA GLY A 23 -34.39 -3.75 -19.22
C GLY A 23 -33.27 -3.62 -20.26
N SER A 24 -32.70 -4.68 -20.84
CA SER A 24 -31.94 -4.53 -22.10
C SER A 24 -31.69 -5.85 -22.84
N THR A 25 -32.03 -5.87 -24.12
CA THR A 25 -31.61 -6.88 -25.09
C THR A 25 -30.28 -6.45 -25.69
N ARG A 26 -29.18 -7.16 -25.38
CA ARG A 26 -27.96 -7.10 -26.19
C ARG A 26 -27.57 -8.51 -26.60
N THR A 27 -27.75 -8.79 -27.88
CA THR A 27 -27.22 -9.97 -28.56
C THR A 27 -25.76 -9.68 -28.90
N SER A 28 -24.82 -10.41 -28.32
CA SER A 28 -23.43 -10.41 -28.77
C SER A 28 -23.05 -11.80 -29.27
N CYS A 29 -22.87 -11.94 -30.58
CA CYS A 29 -22.23 -13.10 -31.19
C CYS A 29 -20.73 -13.10 -30.81
N CYS A 30 -20.30 -14.06 -30.00
CA CYS A 30 -18.88 -14.37 -29.85
C CYS A 30 -18.42 -15.26 -31.01
N ALA A 31 -17.81 -14.66 -32.03
CA ALA A 31 -17.00 -15.41 -33.00
C ALA A 31 -15.61 -15.66 -32.40
N ARG A 32 -15.26 -16.93 -32.16
CA ARG A 32 -13.88 -17.35 -31.89
C ARG A 32 -13.11 -17.36 -33.21
N ALA A 33 -12.03 -16.59 -33.28
CA ALA A 33 -11.06 -16.66 -34.37
C ALA A 33 -10.01 -17.72 -34.06
N SER A 34 -9.89 -18.71 -34.94
CA SER A 34 -8.73 -19.59 -35.11
C SER A 34 -8.24 -19.39 -36.55
N SER A 35 -7.02 -18.90 -36.70
CA SER A 35 -6.24 -18.81 -37.95
C SER A 35 -6.10 -20.18 -38.64
N PRO A 36 -5.73 -20.32 -39.94
CA PRO A 36 -4.93 -19.39 -40.77
C PRO A 36 -5.36 -19.26 -42.26
N GLY A 37 -4.83 -18.27 -42.97
CA GLY A 37 -4.86 -18.26 -44.45
C GLY A 37 -4.70 -16.89 -45.10
N ARG A 38 -3.62 -16.72 -45.89
CA ARG A 38 -3.39 -15.54 -46.75
C ARG A 38 -4.46 -15.47 -47.84
N CYS A 39 -5.03 -14.29 -48.07
CA CYS A 39 -5.60 -13.91 -49.36
C CYS A 39 -5.30 -12.44 -49.63
N ASN A 40 -4.45 -12.22 -50.64
CA ASN A 40 -4.34 -10.98 -51.38
C ASN A 40 -5.67 -10.74 -52.10
N GLU A 41 -6.25 -9.54 -51.99
CA GLU A 41 -6.90 -8.82 -53.11
C GLU A 41 -7.43 -7.46 -52.62
N ARG A 42 -7.13 -6.40 -53.37
CA ARG A 42 -7.66 -5.04 -53.20
C ARG A 42 -8.99 -4.91 -53.93
N PRO A 43 -9.97 -4.14 -53.42
CA PRO A 43 -11.01 -3.55 -54.26
C PRO A 43 -10.81 -2.03 -54.47
N PRO A 44 -11.44 -1.44 -55.51
CA PRO A 44 -10.93 -0.28 -56.25
C PRO A 44 -11.48 1.08 -55.81
N ARG A 45 -10.88 2.16 -56.36
CA ARG A 45 -11.26 3.57 -56.22
C ARG A 45 -12.21 4.04 -57.35
N GLY A 46 -13.09 5.01 -57.06
CA GLY A 46 -13.72 5.94 -58.03
C GLY A 46 -15.20 6.25 -57.72
N LEU A 47 -15.54 7.35 -56.99
CA LEU A 47 -16.03 8.69 -57.46
C LEU A 47 -17.58 8.76 -57.71
N PRO A 48 -18.27 9.93 -57.70
CA PRO A 48 -18.28 11.07 -56.76
C PRO A 48 -19.71 11.66 -56.47
N CYS A 49 -19.77 12.74 -55.66
CA CYS A 49 -20.88 13.74 -55.52
C CYS A 49 -22.16 13.28 -54.78
N THR A 50 -22.89 14.07 -53.96
CA THR A 50 -23.23 15.51 -53.98
C THR A 50 -23.55 16.08 -52.59
N ARG A 51 -23.34 17.40 -52.41
CA ARG A 51 -23.92 18.24 -51.34
C ARG A 51 -25.45 18.34 -51.48
N GLY A 52 -26.17 18.36 -50.36
CA GLY A 52 -27.57 18.78 -50.27
C GLY A 52 -28.05 18.71 -48.82
N GLY A 53 -28.27 19.87 -48.18
CA GLY A 53 -28.80 19.96 -46.83
C GLY A 53 -30.33 19.88 -46.78
N ILE A 54 -30.88 19.67 -45.58
CA ILE A 54 -31.93 20.47 -44.91
C ILE A 54 -32.41 19.74 -43.64
N HIS A 55 -32.49 20.53 -42.57
CA HIS A 55 -33.20 20.43 -41.28
C HIS A 55 -33.99 19.16 -40.90
N SER A 56 -33.66 18.59 -39.73
CA SER A 56 -34.43 18.73 -38.47
C SER A 56 -33.93 17.73 -37.41
N ARG A 57 -33.52 18.23 -36.24
CA ARG A 57 -33.18 17.41 -35.06
C ARG A 57 -34.44 17.26 -34.20
N PRO A 58 -34.85 16.04 -33.79
CA PRO A 58 -35.69 15.89 -32.62
C PRO A 58 -34.83 16.04 -31.36
N ALA A 59 -35.32 16.84 -30.43
CA ALA A 59 -34.77 17.01 -29.11
C ALA A 59 -34.91 15.72 -28.27
N GLY A 60 -33.90 15.42 -27.45
CA GLY A 60 -34.04 14.48 -26.34
C GLY A 60 -33.32 13.14 -26.50
N LEU A 61 -31.99 13.16 -26.58
CA LEU A 61 -31.17 12.10 -26.01
C LEU A 61 -29.98 12.73 -25.29
N VAL A 62 -29.88 12.46 -24.00
CA VAL A 62 -28.82 12.91 -23.12
C VAL A 62 -27.58 12.08 -23.46
N ASP A 63 -26.53 12.73 -23.97
CA ASP A 63 -25.25 12.08 -24.24
C ASP A 63 -24.65 11.51 -22.94
N ALA A 64 -24.13 10.30 -23.03
CA ALA A 64 -23.34 9.67 -21.97
C ALA A 64 -22.08 10.52 -21.68
N PRO A 65 -21.59 10.58 -20.43
CA PRO A 65 -20.47 11.44 -20.09
C PRO A 65 -19.20 10.97 -20.82
N GLU A 66 -18.63 11.87 -21.62
CA GLU A 66 -17.30 11.71 -22.21
C GLU A 66 -16.28 11.41 -21.10
N ARG A 67 -15.53 10.32 -21.26
CA ARG A 67 -14.37 10.04 -20.42
C ARG A 67 -13.28 11.07 -20.74
N GLY A 68 -12.94 11.88 -19.73
CA GLY A 68 -11.58 12.37 -19.51
C GLY A 68 -11.05 13.45 -20.47
N ARG A 69 -11.65 14.65 -20.47
CA ARG A 69 -10.83 15.86 -20.68
C ARG A 69 -10.19 16.23 -19.36
N LEU A 70 -8.85 16.22 -19.34
CA LEU A 70 -8.07 16.77 -18.23
C LEU A 70 -8.49 18.23 -18.03
N TRP A 71 -9.08 18.56 -16.88
CA TRP A 71 -9.39 19.94 -16.58
C TRP A 71 -8.07 20.67 -16.29
N LEU A 72 -7.74 21.65 -17.12
CA LEU A 72 -6.65 22.58 -16.91
C LEU A 72 -7.26 23.97 -16.79
N PRO A 73 -6.91 24.77 -15.77
CA PRO A 73 -7.43 26.13 -15.65
C PRO A 73 -6.99 26.98 -16.86
N PRO A 74 -7.80 27.96 -17.29
CA PRO A 74 -7.45 28.84 -18.39
C PRO A 74 -6.19 29.64 -18.05
N ARG A 75 -5.10 29.39 -18.78
CA ARG A 75 -3.85 30.16 -18.66
C ARG A 75 -4.00 31.52 -19.35
N SER A 76 -3.57 32.59 -18.68
CA SER A 76 -3.45 33.91 -19.31
C SER A 76 -2.39 33.85 -20.43
N SER A 77 -2.51 34.67 -21.47
CA SER A 77 -1.52 34.73 -22.56
C SER A 77 -0.11 35.13 -22.09
N ARG A 78 0.02 35.75 -20.90
CA ARG A 78 1.30 36.10 -20.27
C ARG A 78 1.98 34.94 -19.51
N ASP A 79 1.27 33.84 -19.25
CA ASP A 79 1.81 32.65 -18.56
C ASP A 79 2.37 31.58 -19.50
N ARG A 80 2.18 31.70 -20.82
CA ARG A 80 2.70 30.71 -21.78
C ARG A 80 4.21 30.81 -22.00
N ASP A 81 4.79 31.99 -21.76
CA ASP A 81 6.21 32.29 -22.03
C ASP A 81 7.12 32.20 -20.81
N ARG A 82 6.60 31.92 -19.61
CA ARG A 82 7.43 31.59 -18.45
C ARG A 82 7.51 30.08 -18.32
N GLY A 83 8.44 29.47 -19.06
CA GLY A 83 8.94 28.14 -18.75
C GLY A 83 9.57 28.18 -17.36
N GLY A 84 8.75 27.98 -16.32
CA GLY A 84 9.24 27.84 -14.96
C GLY A 84 10.17 26.64 -14.87
N GLU A 85 11.16 26.72 -13.98
CA GLU A 85 12.04 25.58 -13.70
C GLU A 85 11.18 24.36 -13.32
N PRO A 86 11.59 23.14 -13.74
CA PRO A 86 10.83 21.96 -13.46
C PRO A 86 10.66 21.74 -11.96
N VAL A 87 9.46 21.36 -11.52
CA VAL A 87 9.25 21.04 -10.12
C VAL A 87 9.80 19.65 -9.80
N THR A 88 10.64 19.58 -8.78
CA THR A 88 11.32 18.39 -8.29
C THR A 88 11.10 18.19 -6.80
N ARG A 89 10.73 19.24 -6.06
CA ARG A 89 10.58 19.19 -4.60
C ARG A 89 9.23 19.68 -4.10
N ALA A 90 8.61 18.86 -3.26
CA ALA A 90 7.37 19.17 -2.56
C ALA A 90 7.53 19.22 -1.04
N GLU A 91 6.60 19.91 -0.41
CA GLU A 91 6.38 19.95 1.02
C GLU A 91 4.90 19.79 1.36
N ILE A 92 4.63 19.08 2.46
CA ILE A 92 3.26 18.80 2.91
C ILE A 92 3.06 19.38 4.31
N ILE A 93 1.98 20.16 4.47
CA ILE A 93 1.52 20.72 5.74
C ILE A 93 0.23 20.01 6.14
N ALA A 94 0.30 19.13 7.14
CA ALA A 94 -0.88 18.54 7.75
C ALA A 94 -1.41 19.49 8.83
N VAL A 95 -2.67 19.93 8.66
CA VAL A 95 -3.32 20.88 9.57
C VAL A 95 -4.32 20.14 10.44
N GLY A 96 -4.19 20.30 11.75
CA GLY A 96 -5.11 19.76 12.73
C GLY A 96 -4.42 19.51 14.07
N SER A 97 -4.93 20.16 15.12
CA SER A 97 -4.44 20.01 16.49
C SER A 97 -4.60 18.57 16.99
N GLU A 98 -5.61 17.86 16.50
CA GLU A 98 -5.85 16.45 16.80
C GLU A 98 -4.77 15.52 16.23
N LEU A 99 -3.98 15.98 15.27
CA LEU A 99 -2.85 15.24 14.70
C LEU A 99 -1.58 15.35 15.56
N LEU A 100 -1.57 16.26 16.54
CA LEU A 100 -0.47 16.47 17.49
C LEU A 100 -0.66 15.69 18.81
N VAL A 101 -1.78 15.00 18.97
CA VAL A 101 -2.11 14.22 20.17
C VAL A 101 -2.26 12.72 19.83
N PRO A 102 -2.13 11.82 20.82
CA PRO A 102 -2.37 10.40 20.60
C PRO A 102 -3.81 10.12 20.15
N GLY A 103 -3.99 9.14 19.25
CA GLY A 103 -5.31 8.64 18.86
C GLY A 103 -5.71 8.90 17.41
N ARG A 104 -5.00 9.77 16.70
CA ARG A 104 -5.16 9.93 15.25
C ARG A 104 -3.84 9.91 14.52
N THR A 105 -3.73 9.03 13.52
CA THR A 105 -2.54 8.93 12.68
C THR A 105 -2.71 9.79 11.43
N GLU A 106 -1.76 10.67 11.18
CA GLU A 106 -1.68 11.43 9.94
C GLU A 106 -1.28 10.49 8.79
N SER A 107 -2.20 10.28 7.84
CA SER A 107 -2.03 9.35 6.72
C SER A 107 -2.13 10.01 5.34
N ASN A 108 -2.61 11.25 5.26
CA ASN A 108 -2.77 11.97 4.00
C ASN A 108 -1.42 12.26 3.36
N ALA A 109 -0.44 12.70 4.14
CA ALA A 109 0.85 13.04 3.58
C ALA A 109 1.64 11.79 3.14
N LEU A 110 1.34 10.60 3.69
CA LEU A 110 1.86 9.33 3.15
C LEU A 110 1.28 9.04 1.77
N TYR A 111 -0.03 9.22 1.60
CA TYR A 111 -0.69 9.06 0.30
C TYR A 111 -0.13 10.03 -0.75
N ILE A 112 -0.08 11.32 -0.42
CA ILE A 112 0.41 12.38 -1.31
C ILE A 112 1.87 12.10 -1.70
N THR A 113 2.71 11.70 -0.74
CA THR A 113 4.11 11.34 -1.01
C THR A 113 4.23 10.21 -2.02
N ALA A 114 3.44 9.14 -1.86
CA ALA A 114 3.45 8.01 -2.80
C ALA A 114 3.10 8.46 -4.23
N ARG A 115 2.06 9.28 -4.37
CA ARG A 115 1.58 9.75 -5.67
C ARG A 115 2.52 10.76 -6.33
N LEU A 116 3.13 11.67 -5.57
CA LEU A 116 4.09 12.65 -6.10
C LEU A 116 5.36 11.99 -6.66
N ARG A 117 5.81 10.89 -6.05
CA ARG A 117 6.98 10.13 -6.53
C ARG A 117 6.74 9.55 -7.94
N GLU A 118 5.51 9.19 -8.27
CA GLU A 118 5.17 8.67 -9.60
C GLU A 118 5.39 9.70 -10.72
N VAL A 119 5.39 10.99 -10.38
CA VAL A 119 5.63 12.09 -11.31
C VAL A 119 6.97 12.79 -11.07
N GLY A 120 7.89 12.13 -10.34
CA GLY A 120 9.26 12.63 -10.16
C GLY A 120 9.44 13.71 -9.11
N VAL A 121 8.43 13.95 -8.25
CA VAL A 121 8.50 15.00 -7.23
C VAL A 121 8.79 14.39 -5.87
N ALA A 122 9.96 14.72 -5.31
CA ALA A 122 10.39 14.26 -4.00
C ALA A 122 9.80 15.13 -2.90
N VAL A 123 9.20 14.51 -1.88
CA VAL A 123 8.76 15.22 -0.68
C VAL A 123 9.94 15.37 0.27
N GLY A 124 10.44 16.60 0.42
CA GLY A 124 11.61 16.87 1.25
C GLY A 124 11.28 17.13 2.73
N THR A 125 10.10 17.68 2.99
CA THR A 125 9.67 18.05 4.34
C THR A 125 8.18 17.74 4.50
N ARG A 126 7.81 17.28 5.69
CA ARG A 126 6.43 17.17 6.16
C ARG A 126 6.34 17.81 7.53
N VAL A 127 5.32 18.63 7.74
CA VAL A 127 5.06 19.25 9.05
C VAL A 127 3.61 19.02 9.44
N THR A 128 3.38 18.79 10.72
CA THR A 128 2.04 18.79 11.32
C THR A 128 1.93 20.05 12.17
N VAL A 129 0.87 20.82 11.97
CA VAL A 129 0.70 22.13 12.60
C VAL A 129 -0.67 22.20 13.27
N ALA A 130 -0.70 22.77 14.48
CA ALA A 130 -1.94 23.03 15.21
C ALA A 130 -2.83 24.03 14.45
N ASP A 131 -4.10 24.09 14.83
CA ASP A 131 -5.08 25.04 14.32
C ASP A 131 -4.86 26.45 14.91
N ASP A 132 -3.68 27.00 14.64
CA ASP A 132 -3.24 28.32 15.07
C ASP A 132 -2.80 29.12 13.86
N LEU A 133 -3.35 30.34 13.73
CA LEU A 133 -3.16 31.18 12.55
C LEU A 133 -1.68 31.52 12.29
N GLU A 134 -0.94 31.89 13.34
CA GLU A 134 0.45 32.34 13.20
C GLU A 134 1.39 31.17 12.95
N LEU A 135 1.18 30.04 13.62
CA LEU A 135 1.94 28.81 13.37
C LEU A 135 1.72 28.32 11.94
N LEU A 136 0.47 28.30 11.47
CA LEU A 136 0.15 27.92 10.08
C LEU A 136 0.75 28.89 9.07
N ALA A 137 0.61 30.20 9.28
CA ALA A 137 1.15 31.20 8.37
C ALA A 137 2.69 31.13 8.30
N SER A 138 3.34 30.88 9.44
CA SER A 138 4.79 30.65 9.51
C SER A 138 5.20 29.38 8.74
N ALA A 139 4.46 28.29 8.90
CA ALA A 139 4.70 27.05 8.17
C ALA A 139 4.55 27.24 6.65
N PHE A 140 3.51 27.94 6.20
CA PHE A 140 3.33 28.28 4.78
C PHE A 140 4.49 29.13 4.24
N ARG A 141 4.92 30.17 4.95
CA ARG A 141 6.07 31.00 4.54
C ARG A 141 7.34 30.15 4.41
N ALA A 142 7.60 29.29 5.38
CA ALA A 142 8.77 28.41 5.36
C ALA A 142 8.72 27.39 4.21
N ALA A 143 7.56 26.77 3.98
CA ALA A 143 7.36 25.81 2.89
C ALA A 143 7.54 26.46 1.51
N LEU A 144 6.92 27.62 1.29
CA LEU A 144 7.05 28.39 0.05
C LEU A 144 8.49 28.86 -0.19
N ALA A 145 9.30 29.05 0.85
CA ALA A 145 10.71 29.41 0.67
C ALA A 145 11.58 28.23 0.17
N ARG A 146 11.23 26.98 0.48
CA ARG A 146 12.12 25.80 0.30
C ARG A 146 11.62 24.72 -0.66
N ALA A 147 10.38 24.81 -1.12
CA ALA A 147 9.77 23.85 -2.04
C ALA A 147 9.05 24.55 -3.20
N GLU A 148 9.01 23.89 -4.35
CA GLU A 148 8.28 24.38 -5.52
C GLU A 148 6.80 23.98 -5.49
N VAL A 149 6.47 22.92 -4.76
CA VAL A 149 5.10 22.45 -4.54
C VAL A 149 4.81 22.40 -3.04
N VAL A 150 3.80 23.15 -2.59
CA VAL A 150 3.32 23.12 -1.20
C VAL A 150 1.89 22.62 -1.19
N ILE A 151 1.63 21.57 -0.42
CA ILE A 151 0.29 20.99 -0.28
C ILE A 151 -0.10 21.00 1.18
N ALA A 152 -1.18 21.69 1.52
CA ALA A 152 -1.78 21.64 2.84
C ALA A 152 -3.04 20.77 2.83
N THR A 153 -3.22 19.95 3.87
CA THR A 153 -4.43 19.14 4.06
C THR A 153 -5.02 19.37 5.45
N GLY A 154 -6.31 19.70 5.53
CA GLY A 154 -6.99 20.00 6.79
C GLY A 154 -7.37 21.48 6.92
N GLY A 155 -8.10 21.83 7.99
CA GLY A 155 -8.45 23.21 8.32
C GLY A 155 -9.27 23.98 7.28
N LEU A 156 -10.02 23.28 6.41
CA LEU A 156 -10.90 23.86 5.38
C LEU A 156 -12.41 23.73 5.69
N GLY A 157 -12.76 23.16 6.83
CA GLY A 157 -14.14 23.06 7.26
C GLY A 157 -14.75 24.43 7.66
N PRO A 158 -15.93 24.38 8.30
CA PRO A 158 -16.66 25.55 8.72
C PRO A 158 -16.39 25.98 10.17
N THR A 159 -15.61 25.26 10.98
CA THR A 159 -15.46 25.58 12.41
C THR A 159 -14.45 26.72 12.64
N GLU A 160 -14.38 27.25 13.86
CA GLU A 160 -13.53 28.41 14.19
C GLU A 160 -12.04 28.10 14.02
N ASP A 161 -11.64 26.87 14.35
CA ASP A 161 -10.30 26.31 14.21
C ASP A 161 -9.92 25.99 12.74
N ASP A 162 -10.85 26.01 11.78
CA ASP A 162 -10.52 25.84 10.35
C ASP A 162 -9.87 27.10 9.74
N LEU A 163 -8.58 27.31 10.02
CA LEU A 163 -7.83 28.54 9.72
C LEU A 163 -6.88 28.44 8.51
N THR A 164 -6.96 27.35 7.72
CA THR A 164 -5.95 27.09 6.66
C THR A 164 -5.98 28.13 5.54
N ARG A 165 -7.17 28.62 5.16
CA ARG A 165 -7.30 29.65 4.10
C ARG A 165 -6.74 30.98 4.56
N GLU A 166 -7.08 31.35 5.78
CA GLU A 166 -6.68 32.59 6.46
C GLU A 166 -5.16 32.63 6.62
N ALA A 167 -4.56 31.53 7.09
CA ALA A 167 -3.13 31.40 7.26
C ALA A 167 -2.36 31.44 5.92
N ALA A 168 -2.86 30.72 4.90
CA ALA A 168 -2.26 30.75 3.57
C ALA A 168 -2.37 32.15 2.92
N ALA A 169 -3.51 32.82 3.09
CA ALA A 169 -3.72 34.19 2.63
C ALA A 169 -2.74 35.16 3.31
N ALA A 170 -2.58 35.06 4.63
CA ALA A 170 -1.63 35.86 5.41
C ALA A 170 -0.18 35.61 4.99
N ALA A 171 0.21 34.34 4.77
CA ALA A 171 1.54 33.99 4.29
C ALA A 171 1.83 34.54 2.88
N LEU A 172 0.81 34.68 2.05
CA LEU A 172 0.92 35.25 0.71
C LEU A 172 0.75 36.78 0.68
N GLY A 173 0.30 37.42 1.77
CA GLY A 173 -0.08 38.82 1.79
C GLY A 173 -1.26 39.12 0.86
N ARG A 174 -2.29 38.26 0.87
CA ARG A 174 -3.51 38.40 0.05
C ARG A 174 -4.77 38.43 0.90
N GLY A 175 -5.85 39.01 0.36
CA GLY A 175 -7.16 38.96 0.98
C GLY A 175 -7.91 37.64 0.72
N LEU A 176 -9.05 37.49 1.40
CA LEU A 176 -10.07 36.49 1.11
C LEU A 176 -11.27 37.18 0.48
N ARG A 177 -11.85 36.55 -0.55
CA ARG A 177 -13.12 36.97 -1.15
C ARG A 177 -14.15 35.84 -1.04
N ARG A 178 -15.40 36.21 -0.73
CA ARG A 178 -16.54 35.29 -0.81
C ARG A 178 -16.83 34.98 -2.27
N ASP A 179 -16.84 33.71 -2.65
CA ASP A 179 -17.24 33.27 -3.98
C ASP A 179 -18.72 32.92 -4.01
N THR A 180 -19.52 33.76 -4.68
CA THR A 180 -20.98 33.59 -4.72
C THR A 180 -21.40 32.27 -5.36
N SER A 181 -20.68 31.78 -6.37
CA SER A 181 -21.01 30.51 -7.03
C SER A 181 -20.77 29.32 -6.09
N LEU A 182 -19.68 29.35 -5.30
CA LEU A 182 -19.46 28.34 -4.26
C LEU A 182 -20.53 28.40 -3.17
N LEU A 183 -20.89 29.61 -2.73
CA LEU A 183 -21.89 29.81 -1.70
C LEU A 183 -23.27 29.30 -2.13
N GLU A 184 -23.68 29.57 -3.37
CA GLU A 184 -24.91 29.04 -3.95
C GLU A 184 -24.87 27.52 -4.10
N GLY A 185 -23.73 26.96 -4.54
CA GLY A 185 -23.53 25.51 -4.63
C GLY A 185 -23.63 24.82 -3.27
N LEU A 186 -23.08 25.44 -2.20
CA LEU A 186 -23.22 24.98 -0.83
C LEU A 186 -24.69 25.00 -0.39
N ARG A 187 -25.39 26.13 -0.58
CA ARG A 187 -26.81 26.26 -0.25
C ARG A 187 -27.65 25.18 -0.96
N ALA A 188 -27.41 24.95 -2.26
CA ALA A 188 -28.08 23.91 -3.03
C ALA A 188 -27.76 22.49 -2.50
N ARG A 189 -26.51 22.22 -2.10
CA ARG A 189 -26.10 20.94 -1.52
C ARG A 189 -26.82 20.67 -0.19
N PHE A 190 -26.88 21.64 0.71
CA PHE A 190 -27.62 21.50 1.98
C PHE A 190 -29.13 21.28 1.72
N ALA A 191 -29.71 22.04 0.77
CA ALA A 191 -31.11 21.89 0.39
C ALA A 191 -31.43 20.49 -0.17
N ARG A 192 -30.53 19.89 -0.95
CA ARG A 192 -30.66 18.50 -1.44
C ARG A 192 -30.77 17.48 -0.30
N TYR A 193 -30.14 17.76 0.84
CA TYR A 193 -30.26 16.95 2.06
C TYR A 193 -31.39 17.40 2.98
N ARG A 194 -32.31 18.25 2.51
CA ARG A 194 -33.42 18.82 3.29
C ARG A 194 -32.96 19.57 4.54
N ARG A 195 -31.81 20.23 4.47
CA ARG A 195 -31.24 21.04 5.55
C ARG A 195 -31.09 22.48 5.10
N VAL A 196 -31.30 23.42 6.03
CA VAL A 196 -30.89 24.82 5.86
C VAL A 196 -29.41 24.91 6.21
N MET A 197 -28.63 25.57 5.34
CA MET A 197 -27.20 25.79 5.58
C MET A 197 -27.01 26.77 6.73
N ALA A 198 -26.18 26.41 7.72
CA ALA A 198 -25.87 27.32 8.82
C ALA A 198 -24.93 28.44 8.34
N PRO A 199 -25.01 29.66 8.90
CA PRO A 199 -24.14 30.79 8.52
C PRO A 199 -22.64 30.48 8.65
N VAL A 200 -22.28 29.61 9.61
CA VAL A 200 -20.88 29.20 9.81
C VAL A 200 -20.29 28.47 8.58
N ASN A 201 -21.12 27.85 7.74
CA ASN A 201 -20.66 27.22 6.51
C ASN A 201 -20.30 28.23 5.40
N GLU A 202 -20.69 29.50 5.51
CA GLU A 202 -20.40 30.50 4.48
C GLU A 202 -18.89 30.73 4.30
N LYS A 203 -18.08 30.57 5.36
CA LYS A 203 -16.62 30.67 5.27
C LYS A 203 -16.00 29.62 4.34
N GLN A 204 -16.69 28.51 4.09
CA GLN A 204 -16.22 27.49 3.14
C GLN A 204 -16.30 27.96 1.69
N ALA A 205 -16.98 29.08 1.41
CA ALA A 205 -16.98 29.77 0.13
C ALA A 205 -15.97 30.93 0.06
N ASP A 206 -15.15 31.15 1.10
CA ASP A 206 -14.07 32.13 1.04
C ASP A 206 -12.87 31.57 0.29
N VAL A 207 -12.40 32.34 -0.69
CA VAL A 207 -11.34 31.99 -1.64
C VAL A 207 -10.24 33.04 -1.56
N ILE A 208 -8.98 32.61 -1.50
CA ILE A 208 -7.83 33.51 -1.52
C ILE A 208 -7.83 34.28 -2.84
N GLU A 209 -7.57 35.58 -2.79
CA GLU A 209 -7.54 36.41 -4.00
C GLU A 209 -6.53 35.89 -5.04
N GLY A 210 -7.03 35.59 -6.23
CA GLY A 210 -6.26 34.98 -7.32
C GLY A 210 -6.15 33.45 -7.26
N ALA A 211 -6.79 32.80 -6.29
CA ALA A 211 -6.87 31.35 -6.25
C ALA A 211 -7.90 30.80 -7.24
N VAL A 212 -7.55 29.66 -7.81
CA VAL A 212 -8.45 28.80 -8.56
C VAL A 212 -9.11 27.83 -7.60
N VAL A 213 -10.43 27.74 -7.67
CA VAL A 213 -11.22 26.79 -6.87
C VAL A 213 -11.05 25.39 -7.44
N LEU A 214 -10.81 24.41 -6.56
CA LEU A 214 -10.78 22.99 -6.86
C LEU A 214 -12.08 22.34 -6.34
N PRO A 215 -13.03 21.96 -7.21
CA PRO A 215 -14.31 21.42 -6.76
C PRO A 215 -14.17 20.15 -5.93
N ASN A 216 -14.93 20.07 -4.83
CA ASN A 216 -15.02 18.89 -4.00
C ASN A 216 -16.40 18.22 -4.17
N ALA A 217 -16.44 17.12 -4.92
CA ALA A 217 -17.69 16.39 -5.15
C ALA A 217 -18.20 15.67 -3.88
N ARG A 218 -17.31 15.32 -2.95
CA ARG A 218 -17.59 14.43 -1.82
C ARG A 218 -17.82 15.15 -0.49
N GLY A 219 -17.41 16.41 -0.37
CA GLY A 219 -17.68 17.25 0.80
C GLY A 219 -18.19 18.64 0.47
N THR A 220 -18.17 19.52 1.48
CA THR A 220 -18.57 20.93 1.34
C THR A 220 -17.37 21.85 1.14
N ALA A 221 -16.21 21.51 1.71
CA ALA A 221 -15.00 22.32 1.59
C ALA A 221 -14.37 22.16 0.21
N ALA A 222 -14.45 23.19 -0.65
CA ALA A 222 -13.71 23.21 -1.90
C ALA A 222 -12.21 23.42 -1.62
N GLY A 223 -11.36 22.80 -2.43
CA GLY A 223 -9.93 23.05 -2.39
C GLY A 223 -9.57 24.33 -3.12
N GLN A 224 -8.32 24.76 -2.98
CA GLN A 224 -7.81 25.97 -3.64
C GLN A 224 -6.43 25.72 -4.22
N TYR A 225 -6.16 26.29 -5.39
CA TYR A 225 -4.87 26.27 -6.07
C TYR A 225 -4.40 27.69 -6.32
N LEU A 226 -3.15 27.98 -5.96
CA LEU A 226 -2.49 29.23 -6.29
C LEU A 226 -1.12 28.97 -6.90
N GLU A 227 -0.70 29.91 -7.73
CA GLU A 227 0.65 29.95 -8.27
C GLU A 227 1.29 31.30 -7.97
N ARG A 228 2.51 31.27 -7.44
CA ARG A 228 3.28 32.47 -7.12
C ARG A 228 4.75 32.21 -7.34
N ASP A 229 5.41 33.07 -8.12
CA ASP A 229 6.86 33.02 -8.33
C ASP A 229 7.35 31.61 -8.76
N GLY A 230 6.59 30.97 -9.66
CA GLY A 230 6.84 29.61 -10.16
C GLY A 230 6.46 28.47 -9.20
N ARG A 231 5.99 28.79 -8.00
CA ARG A 231 5.64 27.81 -6.95
C ARG A 231 4.14 27.54 -6.92
N LEU A 232 3.79 26.29 -6.63
CA LEU A 232 2.43 25.79 -6.60
C LEU A 232 1.99 25.62 -5.16
N LEU A 233 0.85 26.19 -4.79
CA LEU A 233 0.22 26.01 -3.49
C LEU A 233 -1.15 25.36 -3.66
N PHE A 234 -1.38 24.26 -2.95
CA PHE A 234 -2.64 23.54 -2.92
C PHE A 234 -3.18 23.46 -1.50
N LEU A 235 -4.44 23.83 -1.31
CA LEU A 235 -5.19 23.63 -0.07
C LEU A 235 -6.26 22.56 -0.31
N LEU A 236 -6.20 21.48 0.46
CA LEU A 236 -7.08 20.32 0.32
C LEU A 236 -7.80 19.99 1.65
N PRO A 237 -8.98 19.36 1.58
CA PRO A 237 -9.71 18.94 2.78
C PRO A 237 -8.93 17.88 3.57
N GLY A 238 -9.22 17.76 4.86
CA GLY A 238 -8.59 16.78 5.75
C GLY A 238 -9.05 15.33 5.55
N PRO A 239 -10.35 15.03 5.38
CA PRO A 239 -10.81 13.64 5.22
C PRO A 239 -10.24 12.94 3.98
N PRO A 240 -9.61 11.75 4.10
CA PRO A 240 -9.01 11.05 2.96
C PRO A 240 -9.98 10.77 1.82
N VAL A 241 -11.25 10.45 2.15
CA VAL A 241 -12.30 10.16 1.16
C VAL A 241 -12.64 11.34 0.26
N GLU A 242 -12.33 12.57 0.70
CA GLU A 242 -12.45 13.82 -0.07
C GLU A 242 -11.11 14.21 -0.70
N MET A 243 -10.03 14.15 0.08
CA MET A 243 -8.69 14.59 -0.32
C MET A 243 -8.12 13.76 -1.49
N GLN A 244 -8.13 12.43 -1.38
CA GLN A 244 -7.52 11.53 -2.37
C GLN A 244 -8.05 11.74 -3.81
N PRO A 245 -9.39 11.74 -4.07
CA PRO A 245 -9.89 11.94 -5.42
C PRO A 245 -9.64 13.36 -5.95
N MET A 246 -9.61 14.38 -5.07
CA MET A 246 -9.24 15.74 -5.48
C MET A 246 -7.77 15.81 -5.85
N PHE A 247 -6.91 15.16 -5.05
CA PHE A 247 -5.49 15.08 -5.32
C PHE A 247 -5.21 14.41 -6.67
N ASP A 248 -5.73 13.19 -6.88
CA ASP A 248 -5.45 12.43 -8.11
C ASP A 248 -6.05 13.08 -9.36
N GLY A 249 -7.27 13.62 -9.25
CA GLY A 249 -7.99 14.16 -10.39
C GLY A 249 -7.61 15.59 -10.78
N GLN A 250 -7.13 16.39 -9.82
CA GLN A 250 -6.97 17.84 -10.01
C GLN A 250 -5.58 18.35 -9.64
N VAL A 251 -4.93 17.83 -8.58
CA VAL A 251 -3.61 18.30 -8.15
C VAL A 251 -2.48 17.61 -8.92
N LEU A 252 -2.48 16.28 -8.92
CA LEU A 252 -1.41 15.48 -9.52
C LEU A 252 -1.20 15.81 -11.00
N PRO A 253 -2.23 16.03 -11.85
CA PRO A 253 -2.02 16.42 -13.24
C PRO A 253 -1.36 17.79 -13.40
N LEU A 254 -1.65 18.75 -12.50
CA LEU A 254 -1.03 20.08 -12.52
C LEU A 254 0.44 20.01 -12.10
N VAL A 255 0.77 19.18 -11.10
CA VAL A 255 2.15 18.94 -10.68
C VAL A 255 2.92 18.19 -11.78
N ALA A 256 2.34 17.13 -12.35
CA ALA A 256 2.95 16.34 -13.43
C ALA A 256 3.29 17.20 -14.65
N ALA A 257 2.41 18.14 -15.01
CA ALA A 257 2.63 19.05 -16.14
C ALA A 257 3.80 20.03 -15.94
N ARG A 258 4.29 20.19 -14.70
CA ARG A 258 5.48 21.00 -14.37
C ARG A 258 6.67 20.18 -13.92
N ALA A 259 6.50 18.89 -13.66
CA ALA A 259 7.58 18.06 -13.19
C ALA A 259 8.67 17.93 -14.26
N ALA A 260 9.90 17.64 -13.84
CA ALA A 260 11.04 17.40 -14.74
C ALA A 260 10.85 16.21 -15.70
N GLY A 261 9.74 15.49 -15.59
CA GLY A 261 9.47 14.27 -16.36
C GLY A 261 10.26 13.06 -15.85
N ALA A 262 11.02 13.21 -14.77
CA ALA A 262 11.67 12.10 -14.09
C ALA A 262 10.62 11.21 -13.38
N VAL A 263 10.95 9.94 -13.20
CA VAL A 263 10.18 8.99 -12.40
C VAL A 263 11.01 8.60 -11.19
N LEU A 264 10.42 8.64 -10.00
CA LEU A 264 11.02 8.08 -8.79
C LEU A 264 10.45 6.68 -8.53
N ARG A 265 11.28 5.65 -8.66
CA ARG A 265 10.90 4.27 -8.36
C ARG A 265 11.63 3.79 -7.13
N THR A 266 10.93 3.08 -6.25
CA THR A 266 11.51 2.46 -5.06
C THR A 266 11.27 0.97 -5.06
N ARG A 267 12.34 0.20 -4.88
CA ARG A 267 12.32 -1.25 -4.66
C ARG A 267 12.69 -1.53 -3.21
N VAL A 268 11.93 -2.42 -2.56
CA VAL A 268 12.13 -2.75 -1.14
C VAL A 268 12.62 -4.18 -1.02
N LEU A 269 13.88 -4.33 -0.64
CA LEU A 269 14.44 -5.63 -0.27
C LEU A 269 14.20 -5.86 1.22
N LYS A 270 13.51 -6.93 1.59
CA LYS A 270 13.34 -7.32 3.00
C LYS A 270 14.28 -8.47 3.34
N ILE A 271 15.05 -8.29 4.40
CA ILE A 271 16.15 -9.17 4.82
C ILE A 271 15.81 -9.82 6.16
N ALA A 272 16.05 -11.13 6.24
CA ALA A 272 15.85 -11.91 7.46
C ALA A 272 17.18 -12.24 8.15
N SER A 273 17.13 -12.39 9.48
CA SER A 273 18.24 -12.93 10.29
C SER A 273 19.57 -12.14 10.18
N MET A 274 19.51 -10.82 10.04
CA MET A 274 20.67 -9.91 10.12
C MET A 274 20.28 -8.68 10.94
N SER A 275 21.23 -8.12 11.68
CA SER A 275 21.06 -6.81 12.30
C SER A 275 21.26 -5.70 11.27
N GLU A 276 20.84 -4.47 11.60
CA GLU A 276 21.06 -3.29 10.77
C GLU A 276 22.56 -3.10 10.46
N SER A 277 23.42 -3.23 11.46
CA SER A 277 24.87 -3.09 11.31
C SER A 277 25.47 -4.18 10.41
N ASP A 278 24.97 -5.42 10.50
CA ASP A 278 25.43 -6.51 9.62
C ASP A 278 25.07 -6.22 8.15
N VAL A 279 23.84 -5.72 7.92
CA VAL A 279 23.38 -5.36 6.57
C VAL A 279 24.20 -4.20 6.04
N GLU A 280 24.34 -3.10 6.79
CA GLU A 280 25.17 -1.94 6.44
C GLU A 280 26.60 -2.36 6.07
N GLN A 281 27.27 -3.12 6.94
CA GLN A 281 28.63 -3.59 6.71
C GLN A 281 28.74 -4.41 5.42
N ALA A 282 27.75 -5.26 5.13
CA ALA A 282 27.74 -6.08 3.93
C ALA A 282 27.52 -5.26 2.64
N VAL A 283 26.62 -4.27 2.67
CA VAL A 283 26.11 -3.62 1.44
C VAL A 283 26.63 -2.21 1.19
N ALA A 284 27.15 -1.52 2.20
CA ALA A 284 27.69 -0.17 2.07
C ALA A 284 28.81 -0.03 1.04
N PRO A 285 29.78 -0.96 0.94
CA PRO A 285 30.81 -0.89 -0.10
C PRO A 285 30.24 -0.93 -1.52
N LEU A 286 29.03 -1.50 -1.71
CA LEU A 286 28.35 -1.53 -3.00
C LEU A 286 27.58 -0.25 -3.27
N TYR A 287 26.59 0.09 -2.43
CA TYR A 287 25.72 1.20 -2.81
C TYR A 287 26.46 2.54 -2.80
N LYS A 288 27.58 2.67 -2.08
CA LYS A 288 28.43 3.87 -2.13
C LYS A 288 29.11 4.10 -3.49
N THR A 289 29.13 3.10 -4.37
CA THR A 289 29.62 3.29 -5.76
C THR A 289 28.55 3.90 -6.67
N PHE A 290 27.32 4.08 -6.19
CA PHE A 290 26.20 4.64 -6.93
C PHE A 290 25.83 6.01 -6.38
N THR A 291 25.65 6.98 -7.28
CA THR A 291 25.01 8.27 -6.94
C THR A 291 23.49 8.18 -7.13
N ASN A 292 23.05 7.34 -8.07
CA ASN A 292 21.67 7.00 -8.37
C ASN A 292 21.68 5.58 -8.94
N PRO A 293 21.01 4.60 -8.30
CA PRO A 293 20.08 4.73 -7.18
C PRO A 293 20.76 5.04 -5.84
N TRP A 294 20.00 5.58 -4.89
CA TRP A 294 20.41 5.73 -3.48
C TRP A 294 19.62 4.77 -2.57
N THR A 295 20.13 4.56 -1.36
CA THR A 295 19.62 3.55 -0.43
C THR A 295 19.22 4.14 0.91
N THR A 296 18.26 3.50 1.57
CA THR A 296 17.93 3.75 2.96
C THR A 296 17.74 2.41 3.66
N ILE A 297 18.36 2.26 4.83
CA ILE A 297 18.23 1.06 5.66
C ILE A 297 17.23 1.37 6.77
N LEU A 298 16.22 0.52 6.93
CA LEU A 298 15.25 0.60 8.02
C LEU A 298 15.32 -0.66 8.87
N SER A 299 15.34 -0.48 10.18
CA SER A 299 15.36 -1.57 11.15
C SER A 299 13.98 -1.76 11.75
N ASN A 300 13.42 -2.95 11.59
CA ASN A 300 12.13 -3.36 12.12
C ASN A 300 12.31 -4.58 13.04
N PRO A 301 11.41 -4.86 14.01
CA PRO A 301 11.56 -6.00 14.90
C PRO A 301 11.69 -7.35 14.16
N GLY A 302 12.90 -7.92 14.14
CA GLY A 302 13.21 -9.19 13.50
C GLY A 302 13.52 -9.13 11.99
N GLN A 303 13.52 -7.95 11.37
CA GLN A 303 13.86 -7.78 9.95
C GLN A 303 14.53 -6.44 9.66
N VAL A 304 15.29 -6.41 8.57
CA VAL A 304 15.86 -5.16 8.03
C VAL A 304 15.29 -4.95 6.63
N GLU A 305 15.09 -3.70 6.24
CA GLU A 305 14.62 -3.33 4.91
C GLU A 305 15.63 -2.43 4.23
N LEU A 306 15.93 -2.72 2.97
CA LEU A 306 16.70 -1.85 2.08
C LEU A 306 15.75 -1.23 1.06
N HIS A 307 15.59 0.08 1.14
CA HIS A 307 14.80 0.88 0.22
C HIS A 307 15.74 1.45 -0.84
N LEU A 308 15.72 0.88 -2.03
CA LEU A 308 16.52 1.33 -3.17
C LEU A 308 15.66 2.30 -3.98
N THR A 309 16.06 3.55 -4.13
CA THR A 309 15.33 4.53 -4.93
C THR A 309 16.16 4.97 -6.14
N ALA A 310 15.57 4.89 -7.32
CA ALA A 310 16.14 5.40 -8.55
C ALA A 310 15.29 6.55 -9.10
N GLU A 311 15.98 7.54 -9.63
CA GLU A 311 15.40 8.60 -10.46
C GLU A 311 15.83 8.38 -11.91
N ALA A 312 14.91 8.39 -12.87
CA ALA A 312 15.24 8.22 -14.28
C ALA A 312 14.21 8.87 -15.22
N ALA A 313 14.49 8.95 -16.52
CA ALA A 313 13.58 9.56 -17.49
C ALA A 313 12.38 8.65 -17.84
N SER A 314 12.48 7.35 -17.54
CA SER A 314 11.37 6.40 -17.68
C SER A 314 11.34 5.36 -16.56
N VAL A 315 10.22 4.66 -16.44
CA VAL A 315 10.06 3.54 -15.50
C VAL A 315 11.07 2.44 -15.81
N GLU A 316 11.25 2.11 -17.09
CA GLU A 316 12.14 1.05 -17.54
C GLU A 316 13.61 1.35 -17.18
N GLU A 317 14.04 2.60 -17.36
CA GLU A 317 15.39 3.02 -16.99
C GLU A 317 15.58 3.00 -15.46
N ALA A 318 14.59 3.45 -14.69
CA ALA A 318 14.64 3.39 -13.23
C ALA A 318 14.72 1.94 -12.73
N GLU A 319 13.90 1.04 -13.28
CA GLU A 319 13.92 -0.39 -12.92
C GLU A 319 15.22 -1.07 -13.33
N ALA A 320 15.84 -0.69 -14.46
CA ALA A 320 17.15 -1.21 -14.87
C ALA A 320 18.26 -0.82 -13.87
N ARG A 321 18.28 0.44 -13.43
CA ARG A 321 19.22 0.93 -12.40
C ARG A 321 19.00 0.23 -11.06
N LEU A 322 17.75 0.06 -10.64
CA LEU A 322 17.39 -0.68 -9.43
C LEU A 322 17.82 -2.14 -9.51
N GLU A 323 17.65 -2.79 -10.66
CA GLU A 323 18.04 -4.19 -10.85
C GLU A 323 19.55 -4.39 -10.82
N GLU A 324 20.34 -3.46 -11.37
CA GLU A 324 21.79 -3.51 -11.26
C GLU A 324 22.24 -3.51 -9.80
N LEU A 325 21.74 -2.57 -9.00
CA LEU A 325 22.08 -2.50 -7.58
C LEU A 325 21.54 -3.73 -6.83
N ALA A 326 20.27 -4.10 -7.05
CA ALA A 326 19.63 -5.22 -6.37
C ALA A 326 20.35 -6.55 -6.63
N ARG A 327 20.87 -6.76 -7.85
CA ARG A 327 21.68 -7.95 -8.16
C ARG A 327 22.93 -8.02 -7.29
N GLY A 328 23.68 -6.92 -7.19
CA GLY A 328 24.85 -6.87 -6.32
C GLY A 328 24.51 -7.03 -4.83
N MET A 329 23.29 -6.66 -4.41
CA MET A 329 22.76 -6.90 -3.05
C MET A 329 22.46 -8.39 -2.82
N ARG A 330 21.87 -9.09 -3.78
CA ARG A 330 21.62 -10.54 -3.68
C ARG A 330 22.90 -11.32 -3.44
N ASP A 331 23.96 -10.97 -4.15
CA ASP A 331 25.25 -11.64 -4.04
C ASP A 331 25.89 -11.43 -2.65
N ARG A 332 25.71 -10.25 -2.06
CA ARG A 332 26.26 -9.90 -0.74
C ARG A 332 25.43 -10.43 0.43
N LEU A 333 24.12 -10.56 0.24
CA LEU A 333 23.18 -10.97 1.29
C LEU A 333 22.80 -12.46 1.20
N THR A 334 23.27 -13.19 0.19
CA THR A 334 23.23 -14.66 -0.02
C THR A 334 22.03 -15.37 0.60
N GLY A 335 20.87 -15.30 -0.07
CA GLY A 335 19.63 -15.94 0.39
C GLY A 335 19.00 -15.28 1.62
N ARG A 336 19.58 -14.17 2.10
CA ARG A 336 19.13 -13.20 3.11
C ARG A 336 17.80 -12.55 2.80
N ILE A 337 17.65 -12.21 1.51
CA ILE A 337 16.52 -11.47 0.97
C ILE A 337 15.36 -12.45 0.80
N TYR A 338 14.23 -12.16 1.45
CA TYR A 338 13.02 -12.97 1.34
C TYR A 338 11.95 -12.30 0.47
N SER A 339 12.07 -10.99 0.22
CA SER A 339 11.13 -10.24 -0.62
C SER A 339 11.86 -9.08 -1.32
N GLU A 340 11.54 -8.83 -2.58
CA GLU A 340 12.01 -7.67 -3.36
C GLU A 340 10.88 -6.67 -3.71
N ASP A 341 9.63 -7.03 -3.42
CA ASP A 341 8.42 -6.25 -3.70
C ASP A 341 7.72 -5.79 -2.39
N GLY A 342 8.44 -5.84 -1.27
CA GLY A 342 7.93 -5.42 0.04
C GLY A 342 6.94 -6.36 0.72
N ARG A 343 6.66 -7.56 0.19
CA ARG A 343 5.82 -8.57 0.87
C ARG A 343 6.41 -9.00 2.21
N ASP A 344 5.55 -9.18 3.21
CA ASP A 344 5.97 -9.71 4.51
C ASP A 344 6.27 -11.21 4.48
N LEU A 345 7.11 -11.65 5.41
CA LEU A 345 7.58 -13.03 5.48
C LEU A 345 6.44 -14.08 5.57
N PRO A 346 5.34 -13.88 6.33
CA PRO A 346 4.20 -14.80 6.31
C PRO A 346 3.61 -14.99 4.91
N VAL A 347 3.53 -13.94 4.09
CA VAL A 347 3.02 -14.01 2.71
C VAL A 347 3.95 -14.85 1.84
N VAL A 348 5.26 -14.64 1.97
CA VAL A 348 6.26 -15.41 1.23
C VAL A 348 6.22 -16.90 1.60
N VAL A 349 6.11 -17.21 2.90
CA VAL A 349 5.96 -18.59 3.38
C VAL A 349 4.67 -19.23 2.86
N ALA A 350 3.55 -18.53 2.95
CA ALA A 350 2.25 -19.01 2.45
C ALA A 350 2.32 -19.38 0.96
N MET A 351 2.95 -18.53 0.14
CA MET A 351 3.14 -18.81 -1.29
C MET A 351 3.96 -20.08 -1.52
N LEU A 352 5.09 -20.25 -0.82
CA LEU A 352 5.94 -21.42 -0.95
C LEU A 352 5.25 -22.72 -0.53
N LEU A 353 4.47 -22.68 0.56
CA LEU A 353 3.71 -23.85 1.02
C LEU A 353 2.61 -24.23 0.03
N ARG A 354 1.87 -23.25 -0.51
CA ARG A 354 0.84 -23.48 -1.53
C ARG A 354 1.41 -24.06 -2.82
N GLU A 355 2.50 -23.48 -3.32
CA GLU A 355 3.18 -23.94 -4.53
C GLU A 355 3.60 -25.42 -4.39
N ARG A 356 4.09 -25.79 -3.20
CA ARG A 356 4.50 -27.16 -2.86
C ARG A 356 3.35 -28.05 -2.37
N LYS A 357 2.14 -27.52 -2.21
CA LYS A 357 0.96 -28.20 -1.65
C LYS A 357 1.23 -28.84 -0.29
N LEU A 358 1.90 -28.13 0.61
CA LEU A 358 2.26 -28.61 1.94
C LEU A 358 1.31 -28.06 3.01
N GLY A 359 0.80 -28.97 3.85
CA GLY A 359 0.11 -28.64 5.09
C GLY A 359 1.09 -28.33 6.23
N LEU A 360 0.69 -27.39 7.09
CA LEU A 360 1.46 -26.89 8.22
C LEU A 360 0.66 -27.00 9.52
N ALA A 361 1.32 -27.46 10.58
CA ALA A 361 0.83 -27.35 11.95
C ALA A 361 1.82 -26.58 12.84
N LEU A 362 1.31 -25.95 13.89
CA LEU A 362 2.11 -25.11 14.79
C LEU A 362 1.99 -25.62 16.23
N ALA A 363 3.08 -25.60 16.99
CA ALA A 363 3.12 -25.80 18.43
C ALA A 363 3.79 -24.60 19.12
N GLU A 364 2.99 -23.77 19.78
CA GLU A 364 3.43 -22.52 20.37
C GLU A 364 3.41 -22.57 21.90
N SER A 365 4.52 -22.21 22.52
CA SER A 365 4.58 -21.93 23.96
C SER A 365 4.78 -20.44 24.19
N CYS A 366 6.02 -19.93 24.19
CA CYS A 366 6.30 -18.55 24.60
C CYS A 366 5.70 -17.47 23.68
N THR A 367 5.38 -17.80 22.43
CA THR A 367 4.71 -16.91 21.47
C THR A 367 3.20 -16.79 21.70
N GLY A 368 2.59 -17.80 22.33
CA GLY A 368 1.19 -17.75 22.78
C GLY A 368 0.16 -17.61 21.65
N GLY A 369 0.40 -18.22 20.49
CA GLY A 369 -0.50 -18.14 19.33
C GLY A 369 -0.16 -17.01 18.34
N LEU A 370 0.91 -16.24 18.60
CA LEU A 370 1.32 -15.14 17.73
C LEU A 370 1.76 -15.62 16.34
N LEU A 371 2.42 -16.79 16.22
CA LEU A 371 2.80 -17.31 14.91
C LEU A 371 1.57 -17.69 14.09
N ALA A 372 0.59 -18.36 14.72
CA ALA A 372 -0.68 -18.65 14.10
C ALA A 372 -1.39 -17.37 13.64
N ALA A 373 -1.50 -16.37 14.51
CA ALA A 373 -2.12 -15.08 14.20
C ALA A 373 -1.52 -14.44 12.94
N ARG A 374 -0.18 -14.33 12.88
CA ARG A 374 0.55 -13.76 11.74
C ARG A 374 0.35 -14.53 10.43
N LEU A 375 0.21 -15.86 10.49
CA LEU A 375 -0.07 -16.66 9.30
C LEU A 375 -1.53 -16.54 8.86
N THR A 376 -2.47 -16.42 9.80
CA THR A 376 -3.91 -16.25 9.51
C THR A 376 -4.30 -14.86 9.01
N GLU A 377 -3.45 -13.85 9.20
CA GLU A 377 -3.59 -12.53 8.57
C GLU A 377 -3.46 -12.61 7.03
N VAL A 378 -2.79 -13.64 6.52
CA VAL A 378 -2.65 -13.86 5.07
C VAL A 378 -3.95 -14.46 4.51
N PRO A 379 -4.63 -13.81 3.55
CA PRO A 379 -5.85 -14.34 2.95
C PRO A 379 -5.65 -15.76 2.38
N GLY A 380 -6.62 -16.64 2.67
CA GLY A 380 -6.59 -18.05 2.29
C GLY A 380 -5.67 -18.93 3.13
N ALA A 381 -5.31 -18.53 4.35
CA ALA A 381 -4.44 -19.31 5.23
C ALA A 381 -4.88 -20.77 5.42
N SER A 382 -6.19 -21.07 5.29
CA SER A 382 -6.75 -22.42 5.32
C SER A 382 -6.18 -23.38 4.27
N ASP A 383 -5.55 -22.88 3.20
CA ASP A 383 -4.97 -23.73 2.16
C ASP A 383 -3.71 -24.47 2.62
N PHE A 384 -3.03 -23.96 3.65
CA PHE A 384 -1.75 -24.48 4.11
C PHE A 384 -1.65 -24.61 5.63
N LEU A 385 -2.39 -23.83 6.42
CA LEU A 385 -2.37 -23.91 7.88
C LEU A 385 -3.56 -24.74 8.38
N GLU A 386 -3.29 -25.97 8.79
CA GLU A 386 -4.32 -26.91 9.24
C GLU A 386 -4.66 -26.70 10.71
N ARG A 387 -3.65 -26.48 11.57
CA ARG A 387 -3.86 -26.40 13.02
C ARG A 387 -2.76 -25.67 13.77
N GLY A 388 -3.14 -24.97 14.84
CA GLY A 388 -2.22 -24.45 15.85
C GLY A 388 -2.52 -25.01 17.23
N TYR A 389 -1.48 -25.39 17.96
CA TYR A 389 -1.54 -25.83 19.35
C TYR A 389 -0.83 -24.81 20.23
N VAL A 390 -1.57 -24.15 21.13
CA VAL A 390 -0.95 -23.31 22.16
C VAL A 390 -0.68 -24.16 23.40
N SER A 391 0.47 -24.84 23.42
CA SER A 391 0.89 -25.72 24.51
C SER A 391 1.69 -24.96 25.58
N TYR A 392 1.03 -24.00 26.23
CA TYR A 392 1.66 -23.02 27.14
C TYR A 392 2.21 -23.64 28.44
N SER A 393 1.60 -24.72 28.95
CA SER A 393 2.04 -25.42 30.16
C SER A 393 2.72 -26.77 29.84
N ASN A 394 3.52 -27.31 30.77
CA ASN A 394 4.11 -28.64 30.63
C ASN A 394 3.02 -29.70 30.40
N ARG A 395 1.94 -29.64 31.18
CA ARG A 395 0.77 -30.50 30.99
C ARG A 395 0.21 -30.41 29.57
N SER A 396 0.02 -29.22 29.02
CA SER A 396 -0.49 -29.10 27.64
C SER A 396 0.48 -29.61 26.57
N LYS A 397 1.80 -29.55 26.81
CA LYS A 397 2.81 -30.19 25.92
C LYS A 397 2.65 -31.72 25.94
N ILE A 398 2.36 -32.30 27.10
CA ILE A 398 2.11 -33.73 27.26
C ILE A 398 0.76 -34.10 26.62
N ASP A 399 -0.33 -33.48 27.07
CA ASP A 399 -1.70 -33.85 26.71
C ASP A 399 -2.01 -33.64 25.21
N LEU A 400 -1.53 -32.54 24.61
CA LEU A 400 -1.87 -32.17 23.24
C LEU A 400 -0.86 -32.69 22.20
N LEU A 401 0.42 -32.79 22.57
CA LEU A 401 1.51 -33.07 21.64
C LEU A 401 2.22 -34.41 21.95
N GLY A 402 1.88 -35.07 23.06
CA GLY A 402 2.50 -36.33 23.46
C GLY A 402 3.99 -36.19 23.81
N VAL A 403 4.41 -35.02 24.30
CA VAL A 403 5.79 -34.84 24.80
C VAL A 403 5.96 -35.69 26.06
N ASP A 404 7.02 -36.51 26.11
CA ASP A 404 7.32 -37.38 27.25
C ASP A 404 7.54 -36.54 28.54
N PRO A 405 6.78 -36.78 29.62
CA PRO A 405 7.00 -36.13 30.91
C PRO A 405 8.45 -36.26 31.41
N ALA A 406 9.07 -37.44 31.23
CA ALA A 406 10.44 -37.69 31.69
C ALA A 406 11.47 -36.86 30.90
N LEU A 407 11.17 -36.48 29.66
CA LEU A 407 12.00 -35.56 28.88
C LEU A 407 11.96 -34.15 29.49
N ILE A 408 10.77 -33.66 29.83
CA ILE A 408 10.60 -32.34 30.44
C ILE A 408 11.27 -32.28 31.80
N GLU A 409 11.15 -33.32 32.63
CA GLU A 409 11.83 -33.40 33.93
C GLU A 409 13.36 -33.34 33.80
N ARG A 410 13.91 -34.06 32.81
CA ARG A 410 15.37 -34.16 32.62
C ARG A 410 16.01 -32.88 32.09
N VAL A 411 15.43 -32.27 31.05
CA VAL A 411 16.07 -31.14 30.34
C VAL A 411 15.31 -29.81 30.46
N GLY A 412 14.12 -29.82 31.05
CA GLY A 412 13.22 -28.67 31.14
C GLY A 412 12.48 -28.37 29.84
N ALA A 413 11.35 -27.66 29.95
CA ALA A 413 10.47 -27.33 28.83
C ALA A 413 11.05 -26.35 27.79
N VAL A 414 12.12 -25.64 28.16
CA VAL A 414 12.89 -24.77 27.27
C VAL A 414 14.21 -25.47 26.95
N SER A 415 14.17 -26.28 25.90
CA SER A 415 15.28 -27.12 25.42
C SER A 415 15.06 -27.47 23.95
N GLU A 416 16.12 -27.90 23.27
CA GLU A 416 16.03 -28.34 21.87
C GLU A 416 15.18 -29.61 21.75
N GLU A 417 15.34 -30.55 22.66
CA GLU A 417 14.67 -31.83 22.66
C GLU A 417 13.16 -31.67 22.83
N VAL A 418 12.73 -30.79 23.74
CA VAL A 418 11.31 -30.48 23.91
C VAL A 418 10.76 -29.73 22.69
N ALA A 419 11.51 -28.81 22.09
CA ALA A 419 11.08 -28.13 20.87
C ALA A 419 10.84 -29.15 19.73
N ARG A 420 11.76 -30.09 19.52
CA ARG A 420 11.61 -31.17 18.52
C ARG A 420 10.39 -32.05 18.83
N ALA A 421 10.27 -32.52 20.08
CA ALA A 421 9.14 -33.35 20.49
C ALA A 421 7.78 -32.63 20.29
N MET A 422 7.73 -31.32 20.55
CA MET A 422 6.54 -30.50 20.26
C MET A 422 6.21 -30.45 18.77
N ALA A 423 7.20 -30.24 17.90
CA ALA A 423 6.98 -30.20 16.45
C ALA A 423 6.50 -31.56 15.92
N ASP A 424 7.13 -32.65 16.35
CA ASP A 424 6.73 -34.00 15.97
C ASP A 424 5.33 -34.37 16.45
N GLY A 425 5.01 -33.98 17.69
CA GLY A 425 3.68 -34.11 18.27
C GLY A 425 2.62 -33.41 17.43
N ALA A 426 2.86 -32.13 17.12
CA ALA A 426 1.94 -31.32 16.32
C ALA A 426 1.73 -31.90 14.92
N ARG A 427 2.82 -32.32 14.26
CA ARG A 427 2.78 -32.94 12.94
C ARG A 427 1.93 -34.21 12.94
N ARG A 428 2.18 -35.14 13.87
CA ARG A 428 1.42 -36.40 13.99
C ARG A 428 -0.05 -36.15 14.30
N ALA A 429 -0.33 -35.27 15.26
CA ALA A 429 -1.69 -34.99 15.71
C ALA A 429 -2.53 -34.28 14.64
N ALA A 430 -1.93 -33.38 13.86
CA ALA A 430 -2.61 -32.68 12.76
C ALA A 430 -2.58 -33.44 11.42
N ARG A 431 -1.77 -34.50 11.30
CA ARG A 431 -1.59 -35.30 10.06
C ARG A 431 -1.18 -34.45 8.86
N VAL A 432 -0.21 -33.56 9.06
CA VAL A 432 0.30 -32.62 8.05
C VAL A 432 1.71 -32.96 7.60
N ASP A 433 2.14 -32.32 6.52
CA ASP A 433 3.46 -32.53 5.94
C ASP A 433 4.58 -31.95 6.81
N VAL A 434 4.37 -30.75 7.36
CA VAL A 434 5.37 -29.98 8.11
C VAL A 434 4.77 -29.46 9.42
N ALA A 435 5.57 -29.42 10.49
CA ALA A 435 5.21 -28.69 11.70
C ALA A 435 6.33 -27.80 12.20
N LEU A 436 5.95 -26.68 12.82
CA LEU A 436 6.85 -25.77 13.54
C LEU A 436 6.53 -25.78 15.03
N ALA A 437 7.56 -25.70 15.87
CA ALA A 437 7.42 -25.53 17.31
C ALA A 437 8.30 -24.41 17.86
N ILE A 438 7.78 -23.70 18.87
CA ILE A 438 8.48 -22.62 19.56
C ILE A 438 8.33 -22.77 21.08
N THR A 439 9.46 -22.91 21.78
CA THR A 439 9.51 -22.87 23.25
C THR A 439 10.67 -21.99 23.74
N GLY A 440 10.48 -21.24 24.82
CA GLY A 440 11.46 -20.24 25.24
C GLY A 440 11.05 -19.43 26.46
N VAL A 441 11.94 -18.54 26.88
CA VAL A 441 11.72 -17.59 27.98
C VAL A 441 11.53 -16.20 27.41
N ALA A 442 10.29 -15.74 27.28
CA ALA A 442 10.00 -14.40 26.75
C ALA A 442 10.17 -13.28 27.78
N GLY A 443 10.27 -13.57 29.07
CA GLY A 443 10.38 -12.55 30.12
C GLY A 443 9.06 -11.83 30.45
N PRO A 444 9.10 -10.80 31.33
CA PRO A 444 10.32 -10.30 32.00
C PRO A 444 10.84 -11.25 33.09
N SER A 445 10.01 -12.16 33.61
CA SER A 445 10.39 -13.18 34.58
C SER A 445 10.61 -14.55 33.93
N GLY A 446 11.05 -15.53 34.73
CA GLY A 446 11.22 -16.93 34.30
C GLY A 446 12.57 -17.27 33.68
N GLY A 447 13.50 -16.31 33.63
CA GLY A 447 14.88 -16.57 33.25
C GLY A 447 15.72 -17.07 34.43
N THR A 448 16.72 -17.90 34.13
CA THR A 448 17.79 -18.31 35.04
C THR A 448 19.15 -18.01 34.40
N PRO A 449 20.28 -18.09 35.12
CA PRO A 449 21.61 -17.95 34.51
C PRO A 449 21.84 -18.89 33.31
N ASP A 450 21.37 -20.13 33.40
CA ASP A 450 21.50 -21.12 32.31
C ASP A 450 20.48 -20.93 31.19
N LYS A 451 19.29 -20.38 31.52
CA LYS A 451 18.18 -20.17 30.61
C LYS A 451 17.66 -18.74 30.72
N PRO A 452 18.43 -17.74 30.24
CA PRO A 452 18.09 -16.34 30.40
C PRO A 452 16.83 -15.96 29.61
N VAL A 453 16.22 -14.84 29.99
CA VAL A 453 15.19 -14.18 29.19
C VAL A 453 15.75 -13.89 27.80
N GLY A 454 14.97 -14.21 26.76
CA GLY A 454 15.39 -14.12 25.35
C GLY A 454 15.80 -15.47 24.76
N LEU A 455 16.11 -16.49 25.57
CA LEU A 455 16.43 -17.83 25.08
C LEU A 455 15.18 -18.50 24.48
N VAL A 456 15.28 -18.89 23.20
CA VAL A 456 14.21 -19.56 22.45
C VAL A 456 14.77 -20.71 21.63
N PHE A 457 14.06 -21.84 21.63
CA PHE A 457 14.28 -22.97 20.75
C PHE A 457 13.14 -23.04 19.73
N LEU A 458 13.53 -23.17 18.46
CA LEU A 458 12.65 -23.33 17.31
C LEU A 458 12.91 -24.70 16.71
N ALA A 459 11.87 -25.46 16.40
CA ALA A 459 12.01 -26.73 15.70
C ALA A 459 11.07 -26.79 14.49
N MET A 460 11.50 -27.49 13.45
CA MET A 460 10.73 -27.84 12.29
C MET A 460 10.93 -29.32 12.00
N THR A 461 9.86 -30.06 11.74
CA THR A 461 9.95 -31.47 11.32
C THR A 461 8.98 -31.76 10.18
N GLY A 462 9.29 -32.77 9.36
CA GLY A 462 8.42 -33.25 8.29
C GLY A 462 9.04 -33.27 6.89
N ALA A 463 8.23 -33.06 5.87
CA ALA A 463 8.60 -33.25 4.46
C ALA A 463 9.73 -32.32 3.96
N LEU A 464 9.96 -31.20 4.66
CA LEU A 464 11.05 -30.25 4.38
C LEU A 464 12.33 -30.55 5.20
N GLY A 465 12.38 -31.72 5.85
CA GLY A 465 13.46 -32.16 6.73
C GLY A 465 13.25 -31.74 8.19
N GLU A 466 14.26 -32.04 9.00
CA GLU A 466 14.30 -31.67 10.42
C GLU A 466 15.31 -30.56 10.65
N ARG A 467 14.89 -29.53 11.39
CA ARG A 467 15.76 -28.40 11.77
C ARG A 467 15.45 -27.99 13.19
N VAL A 468 16.49 -27.71 13.98
CA VAL A 468 16.36 -27.07 15.28
C VAL A 468 17.29 -25.87 15.33
N ARG A 469 16.82 -24.79 15.94
CA ARG A 469 17.58 -23.56 16.12
C ARG A 469 17.43 -23.08 17.56
N ARG A 470 18.56 -22.98 18.26
CA ARG A 470 18.69 -22.21 19.49
C ARG A 470 18.96 -20.76 19.13
N ALA A 471 18.23 -19.83 19.73
CA ALA A 471 18.39 -18.40 19.52
C ALA A 471 18.30 -17.64 20.86
N HIS A 472 18.95 -16.49 20.91
CA HIS A 472 18.83 -15.54 22.00
C HIS A 472 18.39 -14.19 21.44
N PHE A 473 17.18 -13.77 21.76
CA PHE A 473 16.60 -12.53 21.24
C PHE A 473 16.64 -11.42 22.29
N PRO A 474 17.22 -10.25 21.98
CA PRO A 474 17.21 -9.11 22.89
C PRO A 474 15.86 -8.40 22.89
N GLY A 475 15.57 -7.70 23.99
CA GLY A 475 14.41 -6.82 24.12
C GLY A 475 13.42 -7.28 25.18
N ASP A 476 12.26 -6.61 25.18
CA ASP A 476 11.15 -6.97 26.04
C ASP A 476 10.39 -8.22 25.54
N ARG A 477 9.37 -8.60 26.31
CA ARG A 477 8.54 -9.76 26.05
C ARG A 477 7.88 -9.74 24.67
N GLU A 478 7.39 -8.59 24.22
CA GLU A 478 6.72 -8.48 22.93
C GLU A 478 7.72 -8.65 21.79
N ARG A 479 8.85 -7.94 21.87
CA ARG A 479 9.92 -8.01 20.88
C ARG A 479 10.53 -9.41 20.78
N ILE A 480 10.72 -10.12 21.90
CA ILE A 480 11.21 -11.50 21.90
C ILE A 480 10.21 -12.43 21.18
N ARG A 481 8.92 -12.32 21.48
CA ARG A 481 7.88 -13.13 20.84
C ARG A 481 7.81 -12.88 19.33
N HIS A 482 7.87 -11.61 18.91
CA HIS A 482 7.84 -11.26 17.50
C HIS A 482 9.06 -11.79 16.73
N GLN A 483 10.27 -11.61 17.30
CA GLN A 483 11.51 -12.12 16.71
C GLN A 483 11.52 -13.66 16.63
N ALA A 484 11.01 -14.36 17.64
CA ALA A 484 10.86 -15.81 17.62
C ALA A 484 9.95 -16.29 16.47
N CYS A 485 8.80 -15.64 16.27
CA CYS A 485 7.91 -15.93 15.15
C CYS A 485 8.60 -15.68 13.81
N GLN A 486 9.29 -14.54 13.67
CA GLN A 486 10.02 -14.18 12.46
C GLN A 486 11.10 -15.21 12.12
N ALA A 487 11.86 -15.66 13.13
CA ALA A 487 12.90 -16.66 12.96
C ALA A 487 12.33 -18.05 12.60
N ALA A 488 11.16 -18.42 13.13
CA ALA A 488 10.48 -19.66 12.77
C ALA A 488 9.99 -19.65 11.31
N LEU A 489 9.41 -18.54 10.86
CA LEU A 489 9.00 -18.35 9.46
C LEU A 489 10.21 -18.38 8.52
N GLU A 490 11.34 -17.77 8.90
CA GLU A 490 12.56 -17.79 8.10
C GLU A 490 13.16 -19.20 8.01
N MET A 491 13.14 -19.96 9.11
CA MET A 491 13.54 -21.36 9.11
C MET A 491 12.70 -22.18 8.13
N LEU A 492 11.38 -21.97 8.11
CA LEU A 492 10.47 -22.63 7.19
C LEU A 492 10.70 -22.20 5.73
N ARG A 493 10.87 -20.89 5.47
CA ARG A 493 11.18 -20.36 4.14
C ARG A 493 12.45 -21.00 3.58
N ARG A 494 13.53 -21.01 4.38
CA ARG A 494 14.81 -21.60 3.96
C ARG A 494 14.67 -23.09 3.65
N ALA A 495 13.94 -23.83 4.49
CA ALA A 495 13.68 -25.24 4.23
C ALA A 495 12.89 -25.45 2.93
N ALA A 496 11.84 -24.65 2.69
CA ALA A 496 11.06 -24.69 1.45
C ALA A 496 11.87 -24.27 0.21
N LEU A 497 12.97 -23.53 0.36
CA LEU A 497 13.87 -23.15 -0.73
C LEU A 497 15.10 -24.07 -0.86
N GLY A 498 15.26 -25.07 0.00
CA GLY A 498 16.46 -25.92 0.02
C GLY A 498 17.73 -25.18 0.49
N LEU A 499 17.59 -24.02 1.13
CA LEU A 499 18.70 -23.25 1.68
C LEU A 499 19.16 -23.87 3.02
N SER A 500 20.45 -23.71 3.36
CA SER A 500 21.03 -24.17 4.63
C SER A 500 20.37 -23.50 5.86
N ALA A 501 20.83 -23.76 7.08
CA ALA A 501 20.47 -22.91 8.22
C ALA A 501 21.22 -21.56 8.13
N PRO A 502 20.67 -20.45 8.65
CA PRO A 502 21.32 -19.12 8.64
C PRO A 502 22.64 -19.06 9.40
#